data_AF-L0GTW6-F1
#
_entry.id   AF-L0GTW6-F1
#
_cell.length_a   1.000
_cell.length_b   1.000
_cell.length_c   1.000
_cell.angle_alpha   90.00
_cell.angle_beta   90.00
_cell.angle_gamma   90.00
#
_symmetry.space_group_name_H-M   'P 1'
#
loop_
_entity.id
_entity.type
_entity.pdbx_description
1 polymer ?
#
loop_
_entity_poly.entity_id
_entity_poly.type
_entity_poly.pdbx_seq_one_letter_code
_entity_poly.pdbx_strand_id
1 'polypeptide(L)'
;MTPLSHHEILPLVAPFAQRGRHLDLAKTDRLARRLVFKSIVHADPSGQGPTLTEALTLDAAEDGPSRLTRTLTDPTKLTATLYADGEDRGALLAAILDIEPHRQFRYQTATTITFSYRIAPGSTATDAGPLLTGCVARLGPVQILFDFRAVHDQWIPIRIQCEGAEIRQLPADLLAVLGPAWHRVRFGVTDWQATMQVARDEPERTRDGERKAAETVAHLADTLARAPGEFHLRHRRARWQTVQRGVQVLLAVFAVLAGGPLLFTLAPDGSVVQMLAYFWPVALLMVLPLFIQRLSSTTATWPRPLPATAWQPIQLVEQAVQP
;
A
#
# COMPACT_ATOMS: atom_id res chain seq x y z
N MET A 1 -17.47 -11.85 29.79
CA MET A 1 -17.93 -10.78 28.89
C MET A 1 -19.41 -10.60 29.11
N THR A 2 -19.77 -9.46 29.69
CA THR A 2 -21.16 -9.15 30.01
C THR A 2 -21.84 -8.50 28.79
N PRO A 3 -23.01 -9.01 28.35
CA PRO A 3 -23.74 -8.41 27.23
C PRO A 3 -24.17 -6.98 27.57
N LEU A 4 -24.24 -6.10 26.57
CA LEU A 4 -24.72 -4.73 26.78
C LEU A 4 -26.19 -4.72 27.24
N SER A 5 -26.42 -4.23 28.45
CA SER A 5 -27.76 -3.96 28.98
C SER A 5 -28.37 -2.71 28.33
N HIS A 6 -29.69 -2.58 28.43
CA HIS A 6 -30.39 -1.41 27.89
C HIS A 6 -29.89 -0.09 28.53
N HIS A 7 -29.63 -0.11 29.85
CA HIS A 7 -29.12 1.05 30.58
C HIS A 7 -27.69 1.42 30.19
N GLU A 8 -26.85 0.45 29.80
CA GLU A 8 -25.51 0.73 29.29
C GLU A 8 -25.53 1.28 27.86
N ILE A 9 -26.48 0.86 27.01
CA ILE A 9 -26.55 1.32 25.62
C ILE A 9 -26.88 2.82 25.54
N LEU A 10 -27.80 3.32 26.36
CA LEU A 10 -28.25 4.71 26.33
C LEU A 10 -27.11 5.75 26.43
N PRO A 11 -26.21 5.71 27.43
CA PRO A 11 -25.09 6.64 27.51
C PRO A 11 -24.08 6.43 26.36
N LEU A 12 -23.92 5.20 25.86
CA LEU A 12 -23.02 4.91 24.73
C LEU A 12 -23.50 5.58 23.43
N VAL A 13 -24.81 5.60 23.18
CA VAL A 13 -25.40 6.13 21.94
C VAL A 13 -25.74 7.62 22.00
N ALA A 14 -25.82 8.22 23.19
CA ALA A 14 -26.19 9.63 23.37
C ALA A 14 -25.43 10.62 22.46
N PRO A 15 -24.07 10.62 22.38
CA PRO A 15 -23.34 11.55 21.52
C PRO A 15 -23.60 11.32 20.01
N PHE A 16 -23.99 10.10 19.63
CA PHE A 16 -24.32 9.75 18.25
C PHE A 16 -25.72 10.24 17.87
N ALA A 17 -26.70 10.01 18.74
CA ALA A 17 -28.07 10.46 18.53
C ALA A 17 -28.17 11.99 18.41
N GLN A 18 -27.39 12.74 19.20
CA GLN A 18 -27.29 14.20 19.12
C GLN A 18 -26.77 14.70 17.75
N ARG A 19 -25.99 13.88 17.03
CA ARG A 19 -25.51 14.17 15.67
C ARG A 19 -26.32 13.45 14.58
N GLY A 20 -27.57 13.07 14.88
CA GLY A 20 -28.48 12.43 13.92
C GLY A 20 -28.10 10.99 13.54
N ARG A 21 -27.19 10.34 14.29
CA ARG A 21 -26.81 8.95 14.06
C ARG A 21 -27.71 8.04 14.90
N HIS A 22 -28.54 7.26 14.23
CA HIS A 22 -29.51 6.37 14.86
C HIS A 22 -29.02 4.92 14.86
N LEU A 23 -29.25 4.20 15.97
CA LEU A 23 -28.90 2.80 16.11
C LEU A 23 -29.75 1.92 15.18
N ASP A 24 -29.12 0.95 14.53
CA ASP A 24 -29.78 -0.17 13.86
C ASP A 24 -29.85 -1.34 14.84
N LEU A 25 -31.00 -1.47 15.50
CA LEU A 25 -31.23 -2.51 16.52
C LEU A 25 -31.16 -3.93 15.95
N ALA A 26 -31.45 -4.11 14.66
CA ALA A 26 -31.45 -5.43 14.03
C ALA A 26 -30.03 -5.92 13.74
N LYS A 27 -29.08 -5.00 13.50
CA LYS A 27 -27.67 -5.32 13.20
C LYS A 27 -26.74 -5.20 14.42
N THR A 28 -27.22 -4.64 15.51
CA THR A 28 -26.48 -4.49 16.76
C THR A 28 -26.33 -5.84 17.46
N ASP A 29 -25.12 -6.16 17.87
CA ASP A 29 -24.80 -7.37 18.64
C ASP A 29 -24.41 -6.98 20.08
N ARG A 30 -25.33 -7.20 21.00
CA ARG A 30 -25.13 -6.88 22.43
C ARG A 30 -24.17 -7.86 23.11
N LEU A 31 -24.09 -9.10 22.65
CA LEU A 31 -23.20 -10.13 23.20
C LEU A 31 -21.75 -9.80 22.82
N ALA A 32 -21.53 -9.40 21.57
CA ALA A 32 -20.22 -8.93 21.09
C ALA A 32 -19.91 -7.46 21.47
N ARG A 33 -20.80 -6.80 22.22
CA ARG A 33 -20.71 -5.38 22.60
C ARG A 33 -20.48 -4.45 21.41
N ARG A 34 -21.10 -4.77 20.27
CA ARG A 34 -20.98 -4.07 18.98
C ARG A 34 -22.29 -3.37 18.63
N LEU A 35 -22.25 -2.05 18.59
CA LEU A 35 -23.38 -1.20 18.20
C LEU A 35 -23.24 -0.79 16.74
N VAL A 36 -24.27 -1.06 15.93
CA VAL A 36 -24.30 -0.71 14.49
C VAL A 36 -25.30 0.41 14.27
N PHE A 37 -24.92 1.45 13.55
CA PHE A 37 -25.80 2.57 13.21
C PHE A 37 -26.43 2.38 11.83
N LYS A 38 -27.59 3.02 11.62
CA LYS A 38 -28.24 3.08 10.32
C LYS A 38 -27.30 3.71 9.29
N SER A 39 -27.26 3.12 8.09
CA SER A 39 -26.43 3.61 7.00
C SER A 39 -26.87 4.99 6.51
N ILE A 40 -25.91 5.78 6.05
CA ILE A 40 -26.14 7.09 5.43
C ILE A 40 -25.55 7.08 4.02
N VAL A 41 -26.17 7.79 3.09
CA VAL A 41 -25.66 7.97 1.72
C VAL A 41 -25.01 9.34 1.60
N HIS A 42 -23.81 9.38 1.04
CA HIS A 42 -23.05 10.59 0.77
C HIS A 42 -22.99 10.80 -0.74
N ALA A 43 -23.61 11.87 -1.23
CA ALA A 43 -23.41 12.33 -2.60
C ALA A 43 -22.02 12.96 -2.74
N ASP A 44 -21.46 12.91 -3.95
CA ASP A 44 -20.24 13.65 -4.25
C ASP A 44 -20.47 15.16 -4.20
N PRO A 45 -19.68 15.93 -3.44
CA PRO A 45 -19.82 17.39 -3.39
C PRO A 45 -19.70 18.05 -4.76
N SER A 46 -18.95 17.47 -5.70
CA SER A 46 -18.83 18.01 -7.05
C SER A 46 -19.96 17.57 -7.98
N GLY A 47 -20.80 16.62 -7.56
CA GLY A 47 -21.88 16.03 -8.35
C GLY A 47 -21.40 15.16 -9.52
N GLN A 48 -20.11 14.85 -9.60
CA GLN A 48 -19.50 14.10 -10.71
C GLN A 48 -18.93 12.74 -10.26
N GLY A 49 -18.96 12.45 -8.98
CA GLY A 49 -18.53 11.19 -8.37
C GLY A 49 -19.72 10.35 -7.89
N PRO A 50 -19.50 9.05 -7.68
CA PRO A 50 -20.56 8.15 -7.25
C PRO A 50 -21.00 8.44 -5.81
N THR A 51 -22.23 8.03 -5.49
CA THR A 51 -22.73 8.04 -4.11
C THR A 51 -22.06 6.96 -3.28
N LEU A 52 -21.60 7.31 -2.07
CA LEU A 52 -21.04 6.37 -1.11
C LEU A 52 -22.06 5.99 -0.05
N THR A 53 -22.12 4.71 0.30
CA THR A 53 -22.89 4.23 1.46
C THR A 53 -21.98 4.09 2.66
N GLU A 54 -22.25 4.85 3.71
CA GLU A 54 -21.55 4.79 5.00
C GLU A 54 -22.27 3.85 5.96
N ALA A 55 -21.50 2.96 6.59
CA ALA A 55 -21.91 2.19 7.76
C ALA A 55 -20.97 2.54 8.92
N LEU A 56 -21.54 2.86 10.08
CA LEU A 56 -20.80 3.20 11.28
C LEU A 56 -21.01 2.11 12.34
N THR A 57 -19.92 1.68 12.97
CA THR A 57 -19.91 0.62 13.98
C THR A 57 -19.08 1.06 15.18
N LEU A 58 -19.63 0.93 16.39
CA LEU A 58 -18.93 1.14 17.65
C LEU A 58 -18.73 -0.21 18.35
N ASP A 59 -17.48 -0.63 18.47
CA ASP A 59 -17.07 -1.74 19.33
C ASP A 59 -16.78 -1.18 20.73
N ALA A 60 -17.67 -1.45 21.69
CA ALA A 60 -17.56 -0.96 23.06
C ALA A 60 -16.82 -1.98 23.94
N ALA A 61 -15.57 -1.69 24.28
CA ALA A 61 -14.83 -2.49 25.25
C ALA A 61 -15.54 -2.52 26.63
N GLU A 62 -15.40 -3.63 27.36
CA GLU A 62 -15.84 -3.72 28.77
C GLU A 62 -14.87 -2.91 29.63
N ASP A 63 -13.57 -3.17 29.48
CA ASP A 63 -12.47 -2.40 30.03
C ASP A 63 -11.56 -1.91 28.89
N GLY A 64 -11.33 -0.59 28.81
CA GLY A 64 -10.40 0.02 27.86
C GLY A 64 -11.06 0.86 26.75
N PRO A 65 -10.27 1.26 25.72
CA PRO A 65 -10.73 2.16 24.68
C PRO A 65 -11.78 1.50 23.79
N SER A 66 -12.84 2.24 23.48
CA SER A 66 -13.80 1.85 22.45
C SER A 66 -13.22 2.12 21.07
N ARG A 67 -13.62 1.34 20.07
CA ARG A 67 -13.26 1.58 18.67
C ARG A 67 -14.49 2.01 17.89
N LEU A 68 -14.39 3.15 17.23
CA LEU A 68 -15.37 3.59 16.25
C LEU A 68 -14.82 3.35 14.86
N THR A 69 -15.59 2.66 14.01
CA THR A 69 -15.21 2.32 12.63
C THR A 69 -16.27 2.83 11.68
N ARG A 70 -15.85 3.68 10.73
CA ARG A 70 -16.60 4.04 9.54
C ARG A 70 -16.17 3.14 8.38
N THR A 71 -17.14 2.51 7.74
CA THR A 71 -16.95 1.75 6.50
C THR A 71 -17.73 2.44 5.39
N LEU A 72 -17.05 2.85 4.35
CA LEU A 72 -17.66 3.40 3.14
C LEU A 72 -17.64 2.35 2.05
N THR A 73 -18.75 2.24 1.33
CA THR A 73 -18.91 1.33 0.18
C THR A 73 -19.37 2.12 -1.02
N ASP A 74 -18.68 1.95 -2.16
CA ASP A 74 -19.10 2.54 -3.42
C ASP A 74 -20.09 1.61 -4.18
N PRO A 75 -20.64 2.06 -5.32
CA PRO A 75 -21.52 1.22 -6.14
C PRO A 75 -20.85 -0.06 -6.67
N THR A 76 -19.52 -0.05 -6.80
CA THR A 76 -18.69 -1.17 -7.29
C THR A 76 -18.36 -2.18 -6.19
N LYS A 77 -18.88 -1.97 -4.97
CA LYS A 77 -18.66 -2.78 -3.77
C LYS A 77 -17.22 -2.76 -3.26
N LEU A 78 -16.42 -1.79 -3.70
CA LEU A 78 -15.15 -1.49 -3.04
C LEU A 78 -15.43 -0.80 -1.71
N THR A 79 -14.66 -1.20 -0.71
CA THR A 79 -14.82 -0.70 0.66
C THR A 79 -13.56 0.04 1.12
N ALA A 80 -13.78 1.08 1.92
CA ALA A 80 -12.75 1.85 2.59
C ALA A 80 -13.10 1.95 4.08
N THR A 81 -12.12 1.79 4.96
CA THR A 81 -12.35 1.82 6.42
C THR A 81 -11.59 2.97 7.07
N LEU A 82 -12.25 3.71 7.94
CA LEU A 82 -11.63 4.71 8.81
C LEU A 82 -11.97 4.33 10.25
N TYR A 83 -10.97 4.21 11.12
CA TYR A 83 -11.23 3.91 12.52
C TYR A 83 -10.42 4.78 13.48
N ALA A 84 -10.96 4.95 14.68
CA ALA A 84 -10.34 5.64 15.79
C ALA A 84 -10.57 4.83 17.09
N ASP A 85 -9.56 4.83 17.96
CA ASP A 85 -9.61 4.18 19.27
C ASP A 85 -9.59 5.26 20.37
N GLY A 86 -10.43 5.14 21.39
CA GLY A 86 -10.46 6.11 22.50
C GLY A 86 -11.58 5.88 23.51
N GLU A 87 -11.54 6.63 24.61
CA GLU A 87 -12.52 6.51 25.70
C GLU A 87 -13.73 7.45 25.50
N ASP A 88 -13.47 8.67 25.04
CA ASP A 88 -14.51 9.66 24.73
C ASP A 88 -15.12 9.41 23.34
N ARG A 89 -16.36 8.91 23.35
CA ARG A 89 -17.13 8.59 22.15
C ARG A 89 -17.56 9.82 21.36
N GLY A 90 -17.79 10.95 22.03
CA GLY A 90 -18.11 12.22 21.38
C GLY A 90 -16.93 12.76 20.59
N ALA A 91 -15.72 12.65 21.17
CA ALA A 91 -14.47 12.97 20.50
C ALA A 91 -14.16 12.01 19.35
N LEU A 92 -14.36 10.70 19.52
CA LEU A 92 -14.21 9.71 18.43
C LEU A 92 -15.13 10.03 17.24
N LEU A 93 -16.40 10.33 17.52
CA LEU A 93 -17.35 10.69 16.49
C LEU A 93 -16.94 11.99 15.79
N ALA A 94 -16.50 13.01 16.55
CA ALA A 94 -16.03 14.26 15.96
C ALA A 94 -14.82 14.03 15.03
N ALA A 95 -13.85 13.23 15.47
CA ALA A 95 -12.65 12.94 14.69
C ALA A 95 -12.96 12.18 13.38
N ILE A 96 -13.91 11.23 13.40
CA ILE A 96 -14.33 10.53 12.17
C ILE A 96 -15.08 11.48 11.22
N LEU A 97 -15.97 12.31 11.75
CA LEU A 97 -16.78 13.23 10.93
C LEU A 97 -15.95 14.36 10.30
N ASP A 98 -14.81 14.72 10.91
CA ASP A 98 -13.88 15.72 10.35
C ASP A 98 -13.26 15.25 9.02
N ILE A 99 -13.08 13.94 8.85
CA ILE A 99 -12.58 13.37 7.59
C ILE A 99 -13.72 13.24 6.60
N GLU A 100 -13.67 14.03 5.53
CA GLU A 100 -14.61 13.94 4.41
C GLU A 100 -14.69 12.50 3.85
N PRO A 101 -15.89 11.92 3.66
CA PRO A 101 -16.05 10.55 3.15
C PRO A 101 -15.33 10.29 1.83
N HIS A 102 -15.43 11.25 0.89
CA HIS A 102 -14.88 11.12 -0.45
C HIS A 102 -13.35 11.17 -0.50
N ARG A 103 -12.69 11.67 0.55
CA ARG A 103 -11.23 11.57 0.69
C ARG A 103 -10.72 10.13 0.70
N GLN A 104 -11.56 9.18 1.11
CA GLN A 104 -11.20 7.75 1.14
C GLN A 104 -11.28 7.06 -0.23
N PHE A 105 -11.72 7.77 -1.27
CA PHE A 105 -11.82 7.25 -2.62
C PHE A 105 -11.07 8.16 -3.58
N ARG A 106 -10.34 7.56 -4.51
CA ARG A 106 -9.76 8.25 -5.66
C ARG A 106 -10.25 7.57 -6.92
N TYR A 107 -11.07 8.30 -7.66
CA TYR A 107 -11.57 7.89 -8.96
C TYR A 107 -10.60 8.35 -10.04
N GLN A 108 -10.18 7.42 -10.88
CA GLN A 108 -9.43 7.67 -12.11
C GLN A 108 -10.26 7.14 -13.28
N THR A 109 -10.00 7.58 -14.51
CA THR A 109 -10.84 7.37 -15.70
C THR A 109 -11.48 5.97 -15.82
N ALA A 110 -10.77 4.91 -15.47
CA ALA A 110 -11.31 3.54 -15.51
C ALA A 110 -10.97 2.70 -14.27
N THR A 111 -10.57 3.34 -13.16
CA THR A 111 -10.12 2.63 -11.96
C THR A 111 -10.52 3.36 -10.69
N THR A 112 -10.88 2.59 -9.67
CA THR A 112 -11.24 3.13 -8.36
C THR A 112 -10.26 2.61 -7.32
N ILE A 113 -9.72 3.53 -6.54
CA ILE A 113 -8.77 3.27 -5.47
C ILE A 113 -9.43 3.68 -4.15
N THR A 114 -9.44 2.77 -3.18
CA THR A 114 -9.90 3.04 -1.82
C THR A 114 -8.73 3.14 -0.87
N PHE A 115 -8.83 4.07 0.08
CA PHE A 115 -7.84 4.28 1.12
C PHE A 115 -8.48 4.08 2.50
N SER A 116 -7.86 3.20 3.27
CA SER A 116 -8.25 2.91 4.65
C SER A 116 -7.29 3.56 5.62
N TYR A 117 -7.83 4.17 6.66
CA TYR A 117 -7.06 4.99 7.59
C TYR A 117 -7.34 4.67 9.06
N ARG A 118 -6.40 5.08 9.91
CA ARG A 118 -6.54 5.14 11.36
C ARG A 118 -6.30 6.56 11.83
N ILE A 119 -7.13 7.07 12.74
CA ILE A 119 -6.83 8.32 13.46
C ILE A 119 -6.03 7.96 14.72
N ALA A 120 -4.90 8.63 14.93
CA ALA A 120 -4.05 8.41 16.09
C ALA A 120 -4.75 8.90 17.37
N PRO A 121 -4.61 8.19 18.51
CA PRO A 121 -5.16 8.65 19.79
C PRO A 121 -4.59 10.02 20.18
N GLY A 122 -5.45 10.95 20.60
CA GLY A 122 -5.03 12.30 21.01
C GLY A 122 -4.64 13.24 19.86
N SER A 123 -4.59 12.75 18.62
CA SER A 123 -4.51 13.63 17.45
C SER A 123 -5.91 14.16 17.15
N THR A 124 -6.07 15.48 17.17
CA THR A 124 -7.11 16.09 16.34
C THR A 124 -6.78 15.76 14.88
N ALA A 125 -7.78 15.62 14.01
CA ALA A 125 -7.55 15.37 12.58
C ALA A 125 -6.72 16.49 11.91
N THR A 126 -6.52 17.61 12.61
CA THR A 126 -5.80 18.81 12.21
C THR A 126 -4.28 18.76 12.46
N ASP A 127 -3.76 18.02 13.46
CA ASP A 127 -2.33 18.09 13.84
C ASP A 127 -1.42 17.08 13.11
N ALA A 128 -1.83 15.82 12.97
CA ALA A 128 -1.04 14.78 12.28
C ALA A 128 -1.75 14.17 11.06
N GLY A 129 -3.05 14.40 10.92
CA GLY A 129 -3.88 13.79 9.89
C GLY A 129 -4.11 12.28 10.09
N PRO A 130 -4.98 11.68 9.28
CA PRO A 130 -5.24 10.25 9.33
C PRO A 130 -4.05 9.43 8.81
N LEU A 131 -3.70 8.35 9.50
CA LEU A 131 -2.62 7.44 9.15
C LEU A 131 -3.10 6.39 8.16
N LEU A 132 -2.41 6.24 7.03
CA LEU A 132 -2.76 5.22 6.03
C LEU A 132 -2.50 3.80 6.55
N THR A 133 -3.50 2.92 6.45
CA THR A 133 -3.45 1.52 6.95
C THR A 133 -3.67 0.48 5.87
N GLY A 134 -4.33 0.83 4.77
CA GLY A 134 -4.57 -0.07 3.67
C GLY A 134 -5.00 0.69 2.44
N CYS A 135 -4.81 0.08 1.28
CA CYS A 135 -5.37 0.56 0.03
C CYS A 135 -5.83 -0.64 -0.80
N VAL A 136 -7.00 -0.52 -1.42
CA VAL A 136 -7.53 -1.54 -2.32
C VAL A 136 -7.93 -0.87 -3.62
N ALA A 137 -7.50 -1.43 -4.74
CA ALA A 137 -7.91 -0.98 -6.07
C ALA A 137 -8.46 -2.15 -6.86
N ARG A 138 -9.41 -1.87 -7.76
CA ARG A 138 -9.95 -2.86 -8.70
C ARG A 138 -9.76 -2.41 -10.14
N LEU A 139 -9.22 -3.31 -10.95
CA LEU A 139 -8.94 -3.17 -12.38
C LEU A 139 -9.60 -4.33 -13.13
N GLY A 140 -10.88 -4.18 -13.47
CA GLY A 140 -11.67 -5.30 -14.02
C GLY A 140 -11.62 -6.52 -13.07
N PRO A 141 -11.10 -7.69 -13.52
CA PRO A 141 -10.97 -8.90 -12.69
C PRO A 141 -9.77 -8.88 -11.72
N VAL A 142 -8.95 -7.82 -11.72
CA VAL A 142 -7.75 -7.74 -10.89
C VAL A 142 -8.00 -6.88 -9.67
N GLN A 143 -7.77 -7.45 -8.49
CA GLN A 143 -7.76 -6.72 -7.23
C GLN A 143 -6.34 -6.51 -6.75
N ILE A 144 -5.99 -5.27 -6.45
CA ILE A 144 -4.68 -4.89 -5.92
C ILE A 144 -4.86 -4.48 -4.47
N LEU A 145 -4.12 -5.10 -3.57
CA LEU A 145 -4.15 -4.83 -2.14
C LEU A 145 -2.78 -4.33 -1.69
N PHE A 146 -2.77 -3.22 -0.98
CA PHE A 146 -1.60 -2.66 -0.32
C PHE A 146 -1.83 -2.71 1.18
N ASP A 147 -0.94 -3.38 1.92
CA ASP A 147 -1.07 -3.50 3.38
C ASP A 147 -0.08 -2.57 4.09
N PHE A 148 -0.53 -1.34 4.35
CA PHE A 148 0.30 -0.32 5.01
C PHE A 148 0.52 -0.59 6.50
N ARG A 149 -0.07 -1.64 7.08
CA ARG A 149 0.21 -2.09 8.46
C ARG A 149 1.38 -3.08 8.52
N ALA A 150 1.58 -3.86 7.46
CA ALA A 150 2.63 -4.87 7.37
C ALA A 150 3.96 -4.27 6.90
N VAL A 151 4.45 -3.23 7.60
CA VAL A 151 5.69 -2.54 7.23
C VAL A 151 6.90 -3.28 7.78
N HIS A 152 7.80 -3.72 6.90
CA HIS A 152 9.13 -4.17 7.26
C HIS A 152 10.15 -3.21 6.65
N ASP A 153 10.85 -2.44 7.49
CA ASP A 153 11.88 -1.49 7.04
C ASP A 153 11.42 -0.56 5.90
N GLN A 154 10.25 0.07 6.08
CA GLN A 154 9.59 0.97 5.09
C GLN A 154 9.04 0.29 3.82
N TRP A 155 9.20 -1.03 3.68
CA TRP A 155 8.63 -1.79 2.58
C TRP A 155 7.22 -2.26 2.92
N ILE A 156 6.32 -2.01 1.97
CA ILE A 156 4.91 -2.35 2.05
C ILE A 156 4.61 -3.44 1.04
N PRO A 157 3.99 -4.56 1.45
CA PRO A 157 3.62 -5.61 0.52
C PRO A 157 2.45 -5.16 -0.35
N ILE A 158 2.58 -5.46 -1.64
CA ILE A 158 1.55 -5.33 -2.67
C ILE A 158 1.15 -6.75 -3.06
N ARG A 159 -0.14 -7.04 -2.97
CA ARG A 159 -0.73 -8.30 -3.45
C ARG A 159 -1.63 -8.00 -4.64
N ILE A 160 -1.38 -8.71 -5.74
CA ILE A 160 -2.17 -8.62 -6.97
C ILE A 160 -2.89 -9.96 -7.11
N GLN A 161 -4.20 -9.91 -6.89
CA GLN A 161 -5.10 -11.04 -7.02
C GLN A 161 -5.81 -10.94 -8.35
N CYS A 162 -5.76 -12.01 -9.13
CA CYS A 162 -6.39 -12.08 -10.44
C CYS A 162 -7.56 -13.06 -10.35
N GLU A 163 -8.78 -12.57 -10.51
CA GLU A 163 -9.97 -13.42 -10.56
C GLU A 163 -10.17 -13.92 -12.00
N GLY A 164 -9.82 -15.18 -12.26
CA GLY A 164 -10.02 -15.82 -13.56
C GLY A 164 -8.73 -16.08 -14.36
N ALA A 165 -8.89 -16.79 -15.48
CA ALA A 165 -7.77 -17.33 -16.27
C ALA A 165 -7.12 -16.33 -17.24
N GLU A 166 -7.51 -15.04 -17.17
CA GLU A 166 -7.07 -14.01 -18.11
C GLU A 166 -5.60 -13.62 -17.93
N ILE A 167 -5.06 -13.77 -16.71
CA ILE A 167 -3.65 -13.46 -16.40
C ILE A 167 -2.95 -14.76 -16.00
N ARG A 168 -2.06 -15.26 -16.87
CA ARG A 168 -1.28 -16.47 -16.62
C ARG A 168 0.12 -16.17 -16.09
N GLN A 169 0.71 -15.07 -16.55
CA GLN A 169 2.08 -14.71 -16.20
C GLN A 169 2.26 -13.20 -16.16
N LEU A 170 2.78 -12.70 -15.05
CA LEU A 170 3.25 -11.32 -14.93
C LEU A 170 4.78 -11.24 -15.04
N PRO A 171 5.33 -10.19 -15.69
CA PRO A 171 6.77 -9.96 -15.74
C PRO A 171 7.31 -9.67 -14.34
N ALA A 172 8.46 -10.24 -13.99
CA ALA A 172 9.07 -9.97 -12.68
C ALA A 172 9.40 -8.49 -12.47
N ASP A 173 9.71 -7.76 -13.54
CA ASP A 173 10.02 -6.34 -13.52
C ASP A 173 8.80 -5.43 -13.73
N LEU A 174 7.58 -5.97 -13.71
CA LEU A 174 6.34 -5.24 -13.98
C LEU A 174 6.21 -3.94 -13.17
N LEU A 175 6.54 -3.98 -11.87
CA LEU A 175 6.51 -2.78 -11.02
C LEU A 175 7.88 -2.09 -10.91
N ALA A 176 8.97 -2.85 -11.01
CA ALA A 176 10.33 -2.31 -10.88
C ALA A 176 10.69 -1.26 -11.96
N VAL A 177 10.00 -1.27 -13.10
CA VAL A 177 10.12 -0.25 -14.15
C VAL A 177 9.67 1.14 -13.69
N LEU A 178 8.84 1.26 -12.66
CA LEU A 178 8.38 2.55 -12.13
C LEU A 178 9.48 3.32 -11.42
N GLY A 179 10.46 2.62 -10.84
CA GLY A 179 11.55 3.29 -10.13
C GLY A 179 12.19 2.43 -9.04
N PRO A 180 13.14 3.01 -8.29
CA PRO A 180 13.85 2.31 -7.22
C PRO A 180 12.94 1.98 -6.02
N ALA A 181 11.83 2.71 -5.84
CA ALA A 181 10.88 2.46 -4.76
C ALA A 181 9.99 1.23 -4.98
N TRP A 182 10.02 0.61 -6.16
CA TRP A 182 9.23 -0.58 -6.47
C TRP A 182 10.15 -1.78 -6.66
N HIS A 183 9.81 -2.87 -5.97
CA HIS A 183 10.46 -4.15 -6.16
C HIS A 183 9.69 -5.03 -7.14
N ARG A 184 10.32 -6.18 -7.40
CA ARG A 184 9.88 -7.12 -8.41
C ARG A 184 8.64 -7.88 -7.99
N VAL A 185 7.84 -8.21 -8.99
CA VAL A 185 6.68 -9.08 -8.83
C VAL A 185 7.17 -10.54 -8.84
N ARG A 186 6.67 -11.33 -7.90
CA ARG A 186 6.92 -12.77 -7.79
C ARG A 186 5.59 -13.48 -7.64
N PHE A 187 5.46 -14.66 -8.21
CA PHE A 187 4.28 -15.48 -7.96
C PHE A 187 4.42 -16.15 -6.59
N GLY A 188 3.47 -15.88 -5.70
CA GLY A 188 3.33 -16.57 -4.43
C GLY A 188 2.59 -17.90 -4.60
N VAL A 189 1.87 -18.32 -3.56
CA VAL A 189 1.08 -19.57 -3.60
C VAL A 189 -0.19 -19.37 -4.44
N THR A 190 -0.87 -18.23 -4.28
CA THR A 190 -2.16 -17.94 -4.93
C THR A 190 -2.21 -16.56 -5.58
N ASP A 191 -1.33 -15.64 -5.18
CA ASP A 191 -1.31 -14.25 -5.61
C ASP A 191 0.07 -13.82 -6.10
N TRP A 192 0.09 -12.77 -6.92
CA TRP A 192 1.34 -12.13 -7.29
C TRP A 192 1.72 -11.12 -6.20
N GLN A 193 2.95 -11.19 -5.73
CA GLN A 193 3.45 -10.40 -4.61
C GLN A 193 4.59 -9.49 -5.06
N ALA A 194 4.57 -8.24 -4.59
CA ALA A 194 5.65 -7.29 -4.74
C ALA A 194 5.77 -6.45 -3.47
N THR A 195 6.79 -5.60 -3.41
CA THR A 195 6.92 -4.62 -2.33
C THR A 195 7.19 -3.24 -2.88
N MET A 196 6.78 -2.24 -2.12
CA MET A 196 6.98 -0.82 -2.43
C MET A 196 7.47 -0.08 -1.20
N GLN A 197 8.50 0.73 -1.37
CA GLN A 197 9.06 1.56 -0.31
C GLN A 197 8.22 2.82 -0.15
N VAL A 198 7.98 3.23 1.09
CA VAL A 198 7.35 4.51 1.44
C VAL A 198 8.27 5.37 2.29
N ALA A 199 7.94 6.66 2.43
CA ALA A 199 8.58 7.52 3.41
C ALA A 199 8.44 6.95 4.83
N ARG A 200 9.43 7.25 5.69
CA ARG A 200 9.56 6.68 7.04
C ARG A 200 8.55 7.26 8.02
N ASP A 201 8.41 8.57 7.98
CA ASP A 201 7.79 9.34 9.05
C ASP A 201 6.48 9.98 8.57
N GLU A 202 5.53 10.13 9.49
CA GLU A 202 4.28 10.85 9.23
C GLU A 202 4.51 12.36 9.37
N PRO A 203 3.81 13.20 8.60
CA PRO A 203 2.69 12.91 7.69
C PRO A 203 3.11 12.53 6.25
N GLU A 204 4.42 12.52 5.96
CA GLU A 204 4.93 12.27 4.61
C GLU A 204 4.65 10.85 4.14
N ARG A 205 4.73 9.86 5.03
CA ARG A 205 4.43 8.45 4.75
C ARG A 205 3.03 8.26 4.16
N THR A 206 2.01 8.88 4.74
CA THR A 206 0.65 8.81 4.21
C THR A 206 0.56 9.42 2.80
N ARG A 207 1.11 10.62 2.59
CA ARG A 207 1.07 11.30 1.28
C ARG A 207 1.84 10.54 0.20
N ASP A 208 3.03 10.06 0.54
CA ASP A 208 3.88 9.28 -0.35
C ASP A 208 3.25 7.91 -0.68
N GLY A 209 2.63 7.27 0.32
CA GLY A 209 1.87 6.03 0.17
C GLY A 209 0.69 6.16 -0.80
N GLU A 210 -0.16 7.17 -0.62
CA GLU A 210 -1.29 7.44 -1.50
C GLU A 210 -0.85 7.72 -2.95
N ARG A 211 0.22 8.52 -3.11
CA ARG A 211 0.77 8.86 -4.42
C ARG A 211 1.30 7.62 -5.13
N LYS A 212 2.18 6.85 -4.47
CA LYS A 212 2.79 5.66 -5.09
C LYS A 212 1.77 4.54 -5.33
N ALA A 213 0.75 4.39 -4.48
CA ALA A 213 -0.37 3.49 -4.74
C ALA A 213 -1.12 3.90 -6.02
N ALA A 214 -1.44 5.18 -6.17
CA ALA A 214 -2.07 5.70 -7.38
C ALA A 214 -1.19 5.53 -8.64
N GLU A 215 0.11 5.78 -8.55
CA GLU A 215 1.07 5.53 -9.65
C GLU A 215 1.12 4.04 -10.02
N THR A 216 1.11 3.15 -9.02
CA THR A 216 1.11 1.69 -9.23
C THR A 216 -0.15 1.23 -9.96
N VAL A 217 -1.32 1.69 -9.50
CA VAL A 217 -2.61 1.33 -10.10
C VAL A 217 -2.71 1.87 -11.53
N ALA A 218 -2.33 3.12 -11.76
CA ALA A 218 -2.34 3.72 -13.11
C ALA A 218 -1.43 2.96 -14.08
N HIS A 219 -0.23 2.56 -13.63
CA HIS A 219 0.69 1.76 -14.44
C HIS A 219 0.16 0.36 -14.76
N LEU A 220 -0.47 -0.30 -13.78
CA LEU A 220 -1.08 -1.61 -14.00
C LEU A 220 -2.27 -1.53 -14.93
N ALA A 221 -3.11 -0.49 -14.80
CA ALA A 221 -4.22 -0.23 -15.70
C ALA A 221 -3.72 -0.04 -17.15
N ASP A 222 -2.70 0.81 -17.33
CA ASP A 222 -2.08 1.10 -18.63
C ASP A 222 -1.40 -0.14 -19.24
N THR A 223 -0.76 -0.97 -18.42
CA THR A 223 -0.03 -2.16 -18.89
C THR A 223 -0.97 -3.32 -19.22
N LEU A 224 -1.94 -3.61 -18.36
CA LEU A 224 -2.85 -4.74 -18.51
C LEU A 224 -3.94 -4.50 -19.55
N ALA A 225 -4.23 -3.24 -19.89
CA ALA A 225 -5.12 -2.90 -21.02
C ALA A 225 -4.49 -3.18 -22.40
N ARG A 226 -3.20 -3.52 -22.48
CA ARG A 226 -2.48 -3.76 -23.74
C ARG A 226 -1.93 -5.17 -23.85
N ALA A 227 -1.52 -5.55 -25.06
CA ALA A 227 -0.95 -6.86 -25.33
C ALA A 227 0.41 -7.04 -24.63
N PRO A 228 0.77 -8.26 -24.17
CA PRO A 228 2.02 -8.52 -23.45
C PRO A 228 3.30 -8.11 -24.17
N GLY A 229 3.32 -8.17 -25.50
CA GLY A 229 4.47 -7.78 -26.31
C GLY A 229 4.79 -6.29 -26.23
N GLU A 230 3.77 -5.44 -26.07
CA GLU A 230 3.94 -3.98 -26.04
C GLU A 230 4.67 -3.50 -24.79
N PHE A 231 4.52 -4.22 -23.67
CA PHE A 231 5.23 -3.91 -22.43
C PHE A 231 6.74 -3.88 -22.65
N HIS A 232 7.29 -4.85 -23.41
CA HIS A 232 8.72 -4.88 -23.69
C HIS A 232 9.17 -3.69 -24.54
N LEU A 233 8.39 -3.30 -25.54
CA LEU A 233 8.71 -2.18 -26.43
C LEU A 233 8.67 -0.85 -25.69
N ARG A 234 7.59 -0.58 -24.96
CA ARG A 234 7.36 0.68 -24.25
C ARG A 234 8.32 0.88 -23.08
N HIS A 235 8.59 -0.17 -22.31
CA HIS A 235 9.42 -0.09 -21.12
C HIS A 235 10.87 -0.56 -21.34
N ARG A 236 11.32 -0.77 -22.59
CA ARG A 236 12.67 -1.31 -22.89
C ARG A 236 13.78 -0.64 -22.07
N ARG A 237 13.82 0.70 -22.06
CA ARG A 237 14.82 1.47 -21.30
C ARG A 237 14.70 1.27 -19.80
N ALA A 238 13.48 1.33 -19.25
CA ALA A 238 13.23 1.16 -17.83
C ALA A 238 13.58 -0.26 -17.35
N ARG A 239 13.29 -1.28 -18.16
CA ARG A 239 13.65 -2.67 -17.88
C ARG A 239 15.17 -2.85 -17.82
N TRP A 240 15.91 -2.25 -18.76
CA TRP A 240 17.37 -2.25 -18.74
C TRP A 240 17.95 -1.47 -17.56
N GLN A 241 17.33 -0.37 -17.15
CA GLN A 241 17.72 0.35 -15.93
C GLN A 241 17.57 -0.53 -14.68
N THR A 242 16.53 -1.36 -14.60
CA THR A 242 16.37 -2.33 -13.50
C THR A 242 17.51 -3.35 -13.46
N VAL A 243 17.98 -3.84 -14.62
CA VAL A 243 19.16 -4.71 -14.70
C VAL A 243 20.42 -3.97 -14.29
N GLN A 244 20.62 -2.75 -14.82
CA GLN A 244 21.78 -1.92 -14.51
C GLN A 244 21.92 -1.67 -13.01
N ARG A 245 20.82 -1.37 -12.29
CA ARG A 245 20.83 -1.19 -10.84
C ARG A 245 21.33 -2.44 -10.10
N GLY A 246 20.92 -3.63 -10.53
CA GLY A 246 21.41 -4.88 -9.95
C GLY A 246 22.87 -5.16 -10.28
N VAL A 247 23.29 -4.91 -11.52
CA VAL A 247 24.68 -5.11 -11.98
C VAL A 247 25.64 -4.12 -11.31
N GLN A 248 25.21 -2.88 -11.06
CA GLN A 248 26.03 -1.88 -10.37
C GLN A 248 26.45 -2.33 -8.97
N VAL A 249 25.58 -3.00 -8.23
CA VAL A 249 25.92 -3.57 -6.90
C VAL A 249 26.97 -4.67 -7.05
N LEU A 250 26.81 -5.56 -8.03
CA LEU A 250 27.80 -6.62 -8.32
C LEU A 250 29.16 -6.04 -8.74
N LEU A 251 29.15 -5.02 -9.61
CA LEU A 251 30.37 -4.33 -10.04
C LEU A 251 31.05 -3.61 -8.87
N ALA A 252 30.29 -2.98 -7.97
CA ALA A 252 30.84 -2.34 -6.79
C ALA A 252 31.49 -3.38 -5.86
N VAL A 253 30.83 -4.52 -5.63
CA VAL A 253 31.40 -5.64 -4.84
C VAL A 253 32.67 -6.18 -5.50
N PHE A 254 32.66 -6.37 -6.81
CA PHE A 254 33.84 -6.82 -7.55
C PHE A 254 34.98 -5.81 -7.48
N ALA A 255 34.70 -4.51 -7.66
CA ALA A 255 35.68 -3.45 -7.54
C ALA A 255 36.29 -3.39 -6.14
N VAL A 256 35.48 -3.60 -5.10
CA VAL A 256 35.99 -3.67 -3.72
C VAL A 256 36.80 -4.96 -3.51
N LEU A 257 36.38 -6.12 -4.02
CA LEU A 257 37.17 -7.34 -3.89
C LEU A 257 38.52 -7.27 -4.63
N ALA A 258 38.55 -6.69 -5.82
CA ALA A 258 39.74 -6.58 -6.67
C ALA A 258 40.66 -5.40 -6.29
N GLY A 259 40.14 -4.38 -5.59
CA GLY A 259 40.86 -3.15 -5.29
C GLY A 259 42.14 -3.35 -4.50
N GLY A 260 42.10 -4.12 -3.40
CA GLY A 260 43.27 -4.40 -2.57
C GLY A 260 44.39 -5.13 -3.32
N PRO A 261 44.13 -6.29 -3.95
CA PRO A 261 45.13 -7.00 -4.73
C PRO A 261 45.71 -6.16 -5.86
N LEU A 262 44.88 -5.41 -6.59
CA LEU A 262 45.31 -4.56 -7.69
C LEU A 262 46.19 -3.40 -7.20
N LEU A 263 45.82 -2.76 -6.08
CA LEU A 263 46.64 -1.72 -5.46
C LEU A 263 47.95 -2.29 -4.93
N PHE A 264 47.96 -3.50 -4.39
CA PHE A 264 49.16 -4.15 -3.89
C PHE A 264 50.18 -4.48 -5.00
N THR A 265 49.71 -4.92 -6.19
CA THR A 265 50.60 -5.24 -7.32
C THR A 265 51.14 -4.02 -8.05
N LEU A 266 50.40 -2.90 -8.03
CA LEU A 266 50.78 -1.66 -8.72
C LEU A 266 51.57 -0.70 -7.82
N ALA A 267 51.48 -0.85 -6.49
CA ALA A 267 52.13 0.06 -5.56
C ALA A 267 53.65 -0.17 -5.48
N PRO A 268 54.46 0.91 -5.44
CA PRO A 268 55.88 0.81 -5.16
C PRO A 268 56.16 0.19 -3.79
N ASP A 269 57.23 -0.59 -3.71
CA ASP A 269 57.64 -1.24 -2.46
C ASP A 269 57.94 -0.23 -1.35
N GLY A 270 57.39 -0.49 -0.16
CA GLY A 270 57.54 0.37 1.02
C GLY A 270 56.66 1.62 1.02
N SER A 271 55.78 1.79 0.03
CA SER A 271 54.88 2.94 -0.05
C SER A 271 53.70 2.86 0.94
N VAL A 272 53.17 4.03 1.34
CA VAL A 272 51.95 4.13 2.16
C VAL A 272 50.75 3.44 1.48
N VAL A 273 50.71 3.42 0.14
CA VAL A 273 49.66 2.73 -0.63
C VAL A 273 49.74 1.22 -0.48
N GLN A 274 50.94 0.63 -0.51
CA GLN A 274 51.15 -0.80 -0.27
C GLN A 274 50.76 -1.18 1.17
N MET A 275 51.06 -0.31 2.14
CA MET A 275 50.61 -0.49 3.53
C MET A 275 49.08 -0.43 3.65
N LEU A 276 48.40 0.52 2.99
CA LEU A 276 46.94 0.59 2.98
C LEU A 276 46.29 -0.62 2.28
N ALA A 277 46.91 -1.12 1.21
CA ALA A 277 46.46 -2.34 0.53
C ALA A 277 46.57 -3.57 1.43
N TYR A 278 47.54 -3.62 2.34
CA TYR A 278 47.65 -4.69 3.35
C TYR A 278 46.45 -4.72 4.31
N PHE A 279 45.91 -3.55 4.68
CA PHE A 279 44.71 -3.45 5.53
C PHE A 279 43.39 -3.62 4.77
N TRP A 280 43.45 -3.83 3.44
CA TRP A 280 42.26 -4.00 2.61
C TRP A 280 41.31 -5.12 3.06
N PRO A 281 41.76 -6.32 3.48
CA PRO A 281 40.86 -7.37 3.96
C PRO A 281 40.03 -6.94 5.17
N VAL A 282 40.60 -6.11 6.06
CA VAL A 282 39.90 -5.58 7.23
C VAL A 282 38.84 -4.54 6.80
N ALA A 283 39.19 -3.66 5.85
CA ALA A 283 38.24 -2.71 5.27
C ALA A 283 37.10 -3.45 4.54
N LEU A 284 37.41 -4.53 3.81
CA LEU A 284 36.43 -5.37 3.14
C LEU A 284 35.44 -5.97 4.15
N LEU A 285 35.91 -6.52 5.27
CA LEU A 285 35.04 -7.10 6.31
C LEU A 285 34.07 -6.06 6.90
N MET A 286 34.48 -4.79 7.00
CA MET A 286 33.60 -3.72 7.50
C MET A 286 32.52 -3.31 6.50
N VAL A 287 32.82 -3.32 5.19
CA VAL A 287 31.88 -2.82 4.16
C VAL A 287 31.05 -3.95 3.52
N LEU A 288 31.55 -5.19 3.51
CA LEU A 288 30.88 -6.35 2.90
C LEU A 288 29.45 -6.59 3.41
N PRO A 289 29.10 -6.43 4.71
CA PRO A 289 27.73 -6.59 5.18
C PRO A 289 26.73 -5.62 4.52
N LEU A 290 27.15 -4.38 4.26
CA LEU A 290 26.33 -3.36 3.59
C LEU A 290 26.04 -3.76 2.13
N PHE A 291 27.00 -4.41 1.48
CA PHE A 291 26.82 -4.91 0.12
C PHE A 291 25.97 -6.19 0.06
N ILE A 292 26.15 -7.12 1.00
CA ILE A 292 25.37 -8.37 1.07
C ILE A 292 23.88 -8.06 1.27
N GLN A 293 23.54 -7.10 2.14
CA GLN A 293 22.16 -6.65 2.32
C GLN A 293 21.56 -6.08 1.02
N ARG A 294 22.34 -5.37 0.21
CA ARG A 294 21.89 -4.94 -1.13
C ARG A 294 21.74 -6.09 -2.11
N LEU A 295 22.64 -7.07 -2.11
CA LEU A 295 22.66 -8.18 -3.07
C LEU A 295 21.46 -9.12 -2.96
N SER A 296 20.97 -9.41 -1.74
CA SER A 296 19.80 -10.27 -1.53
C SER A 296 18.53 -9.72 -2.19
N SER A 297 18.47 -8.40 -2.41
CA SER A 297 17.39 -7.72 -3.11
C SER A 297 17.50 -7.76 -4.65
N THR A 298 18.65 -8.15 -5.21
CA THR A 298 18.99 -7.91 -6.63
C THR A 298 19.45 -9.15 -7.40
N THR A 299 18.61 -10.16 -7.60
CA THR A 299 18.89 -11.22 -8.59
C THR A 299 18.58 -10.70 -10.00
N ALA A 300 19.51 -10.09 -10.74
CA ALA A 300 19.25 -9.51 -12.07
C ALA A 300 18.57 -10.51 -13.03
N THR A 301 17.29 -10.30 -13.36
CA THR A 301 16.61 -11.08 -14.41
C THR A 301 16.70 -10.32 -15.71
N TRP A 302 17.37 -10.89 -16.70
CA TRP A 302 17.46 -10.30 -18.03
C TRP A 302 16.04 -10.13 -18.62
N PRO A 303 15.73 -8.98 -19.24
CA PRO A 303 14.40 -8.73 -19.78
C PRO A 303 14.14 -9.67 -20.95
N ARG A 304 13.26 -10.64 -20.75
CA ARG A 304 12.79 -11.54 -21.81
C ARG A 304 11.47 -11.02 -22.40
N PRO A 305 11.24 -11.20 -23.71
CA PRO A 305 9.93 -10.98 -24.30
C PRO A 305 8.93 -11.96 -23.69
N LEU A 306 7.70 -11.50 -23.48
CA LEU A 306 6.63 -12.32 -22.91
C LEU A 306 5.89 -13.04 -24.04
N PRO A 307 5.39 -14.26 -23.80
CA PRO A 307 4.50 -14.91 -24.73
C PRO A 307 3.22 -14.08 -24.88
N ALA A 308 2.61 -14.08 -26.07
CA ALA A 308 1.33 -13.40 -26.32
C ALA A 308 0.18 -13.95 -25.44
N THR A 309 0.37 -15.13 -24.85
CA THR A 309 -0.56 -15.80 -23.93
C THR A 309 -0.34 -15.45 -22.45
N ALA A 310 0.59 -14.54 -22.12
CA ALA A 310 0.91 -14.18 -20.74
C ALA A 310 -0.29 -13.53 -20.02
N TRP A 311 -0.99 -12.63 -20.70
CA TRP A 311 -2.31 -12.15 -20.29
C TRP A 311 -3.13 -11.72 -21.50
N GLN A 312 -4.44 -11.73 -21.34
CA GLN A 312 -5.36 -11.09 -22.28
C GLN A 312 -5.55 -9.62 -21.88
N PRO A 313 -5.59 -8.67 -22.85
CA PRO A 313 -5.85 -7.27 -22.55
C PRO A 313 -7.17 -7.11 -21.79
N ILE A 314 -7.09 -6.53 -20.60
CA ILE A 314 -8.26 -6.32 -19.75
C ILE A 314 -9.02 -5.13 -20.29
N GLN A 315 -10.31 -5.32 -20.55
CA GLN A 315 -11.19 -4.19 -20.80
C GLN A 315 -11.52 -3.52 -19.48
N LEU A 316 -10.89 -2.36 -19.26
CA LEU A 316 -11.27 -1.48 -18.18
C LEU A 316 -12.63 -0.88 -18.56
N VAL A 317 -13.70 -1.41 -17.97
CA VAL A 317 -15.03 -0.85 -18.16
C VAL A 317 -15.01 0.57 -17.60
N GLU A 318 -15.24 1.54 -18.47
CA GLU A 318 -15.46 2.93 -18.08
C GLU A 318 -16.63 2.91 -17.10
N GLN A 319 -16.33 3.14 -15.81
CA GLN A 319 -17.35 3.14 -14.79
C GLN A 319 -18.18 4.39 -15.05
N ALA A 320 -19.31 4.19 -15.74
CA ALA A 320 -20.28 5.24 -15.97
C ALA A 320 -20.66 5.79 -14.59
N VAL A 321 -20.17 6.99 -14.29
CA VAL A 321 -20.71 7.84 -13.24
C VAL A 321 -22.13 8.14 -13.72
N GLN A 322 -23.10 7.31 -13.32
CA GLN A 322 -24.50 7.67 -13.49
C GLN A 322 -24.78 8.78 -12.47
N PRO A 323 -25.28 9.95 -12.93
CA PRO A 323 -25.53 11.11 -12.09
C PRO A 323 -26.63 10.89 -11.05
#